data_AF-A0A245ZWG8-F1
#
_entry.id   AF-A0A245ZWG8-F1
#
_cell.length_a   1.000
_cell.length_b   1.000
_cell.length_c   1.000
_cell.angle_alpha   90.00
_cell.angle_beta   90.00
_cell.angle_gamma   90.00
#
_symmetry.space_group_name_H-M   'P 1'
#
loop_
_entity.id
_entity.type
_entity.pdbx_description
1 polymer ?
#
loop_
_entity_poly.entity_id
_entity_poly.type
_entity_poly.pdbx_seq_one_letter_code
_entity_poly.pdbx_strand_id
1 'polypeptide(L)'
;MNRKEHLMITAAEEAMEVGHRISKALRFGLTEVQPGQPLTNAERIIDEFHDLFVMMEMLREEGHLPYTSFVPGIEKTDAKREKVNRLMDTISRREGTLDD
;
A
#
# COMPACT_ATOMS: atom_id res chain seq x y z
N MET A 1 -6.19 26.14 0.78
CA MET A 1 -6.08 24.87 0.04
C MET A 1 -7.10 24.90 -1.09
N ASN A 2 -6.67 24.76 -2.33
CA ASN A 2 -7.58 24.53 -3.46
C ASN A 2 -7.95 23.05 -3.59
N ARG A 3 -8.89 22.70 -4.47
CA ARG A 3 -9.38 21.33 -4.64
C ARG A 3 -8.27 20.33 -4.97
N LYS A 4 -7.39 20.68 -5.91
CA LYS A 4 -6.24 19.84 -6.28
C LYS A 4 -5.36 19.55 -5.07
N GLU A 5 -4.98 20.58 -4.33
CA GLU A 5 -4.17 20.43 -3.11
C GLU A 5 -4.87 19.56 -2.07
N HIS A 6 -6.19 19.68 -1.95
CA HIS A 6 -7.00 18.84 -1.06
C HIS A 6 -6.99 17.36 -1.46
N LEU A 7 -7.22 17.06 -2.73
CA LEU A 7 -7.13 15.68 -3.22
C LEU A 7 -5.73 15.10 -3.06
N MET A 8 -4.69 15.90 -3.30
CA MET A 8 -3.30 15.46 -3.15
C MET A 8 -2.93 15.17 -1.70
N ILE A 9 -3.38 15.99 -0.74
CA ILE A 9 -3.08 15.74 0.68
C ILE A 9 -3.85 14.52 1.18
N THR A 10 -5.12 14.36 0.81
CA THR A 10 -5.92 13.18 1.20
C THR A 10 -5.36 11.90 0.57
N ALA A 11 -4.96 11.91 -0.70
CA ALA A 11 -4.28 10.77 -1.31
C ALA A 11 -2.99 10.38 -0.56
N ALA A 12 -2.25 11.36 -0.04
CA ALA A 12 -1.08 11.10 0.78
C ALA A 12 -1.44 10.51 2.15
N GLU A 13 -2.52 10.99 2.78
CA GLU A 13 -3.07 10.43 4.02
C GLU A 13 -3.42 8.95 3.85
N GLU A 14 -4.20 8.60 2.82
CA GLU A 14 -4.58 7.19 2.56
C GLU A 14 -3.35 6.29 2.31
N ALA A 15 -2.33 6.80 1.60
CA ALA A 15 -1.08 6.06 1.41
C ALA A 15 -0.34 5.80 2.75
N MET A 16 -0.39 6.75 3.68
CA MET A 16 0.16 6.58 5.02
C MET A 16 -0.68 5.61 5.85
N GLU A 17 -2.00 5.60 5.70
CA GLU A 17 -2.89 4.67 6.39
C GLU A 17 -2.67 3.22 5.96
N VAL A 18 -2.48 2.95 4.66
CA VAL A 18 -2.04 1.63 4.15
C VAL A 18 -0.77 1.18 4.85
N GLY A 19 0.26 2.04 4.88
CA GLY A 19 1.52 1.74 5.56
C GLY A 19 1.33 1.51 7.06
N HIS A 20 0.46 2.29 7.70
CA HIS A 20 0.13 2.13 9.11
C HIS A 20 -0.53 0.78 9.38
N ARG A 21 -1.51 0.35 8.57
CA ARG A 21 -2.16 -0.97 8.70
C ARG A 21 -1.19 -2.12 8.49
N ILE A 22 -0.32 -2.03 7.49
CA ILE A 22 0.74 -3.04 7.27
C ILE A 22 1.64 -3.15 8.51
N SER A 23 2.01 -2.02 9.13
CA SER A 23 2.81 -2.03 10.37
C SER A 23 2.08 -2.69 11.55
N LYS A 24 0.75 -2.52 11.65
CA LYS A 24 -0.09 -3.19 12.66
C LYS A 24 -0.17 -4.69 12.41
N ALA A 25 -0.39 -5.09 11.16
CA ALA A 25 -0.40 -6.50 10.77
C ALA A 25 0.95 -7.18 11.04
N LEU A 26 2.08 -6.50 10.76
CA LEU A 26 3.41 -7.00 11.08
C LEU A 26 3.60 -7.19 12.60
N ARG A 27 3.06 -6.29 13.41
CA ARG A 27 3.24 -6.31 14.87
C ARG A 27 2.30 -7.27 15.59
N PHE A 28 1.06 -7.41 15.12
CA PHE A 28 -0.01 -8.11 15.84
C PHE A 28 -0.59 -9.31 15.08
N GLY A 29 -0.16 -9.53 13.84
CA GLY A 29 -0.66 -10.59 12.97
C GLY A 29 -1.78 -10.12 12.04
N LEU A 30 -1.87 -10.75 10.87
CA LEU A 30 -2.88 -10.44 9.85
C LEU A 30 -4.30 -10.75 10.30
N THR A 31 -4.48 -11.76 11.14
CA THR A 31 -5.79 -12.23 11.62
C THR A 31 -6.25 -11.54 12.91
N GLU A 32 -5.44 -10.64 13.48
CA GLU A 32 -5.83 -9.91 14.68
C GLU A 32 -6.98 -8.95 14.37
N VAL A 33 -7.91 -8.87 15.32
CA VAL A 33 -9.11 -8.04 15.31
C VAL A 33 -9.03 -7.16 16.55
N GLN A 34 -8.87 -5.85 16.35
CA GLN A 34 -8.74 -4.90 17.44
C GLN A 34 -10.04 -4.84 18.27
N PRO A 35 -9.97 -4.76 19.61
CA PRO A 35 -11.18 -4.62 20.43
C PRO A 35 -12.04 -3.42 20.00
N GLY A 36 -13.32 -3.69 19.75
CA GLY A 36 -14.30 -2.66 19.34
C GLY A 36 -14.41 -2.41 17.84
N GLN A 37 -13.75 -3.20 16.99
CA GLN A 37 -13.99 -3.17 15.55
C GLN A 37 -14.30 -4.59 15.00
N PRO A 38 -14.79 -4.72 13.74
CA PRO A 38 -15.24 -6.01 13.19
C PRO A 38 -14.29 -6.69 12.18
N LEU A 39 -13.20 -6.04 11.76
CA LEU A 39 -12.32 -6.48 10.66
C LEU A 39 -10.95 -6.95 11.14
N THR A 40 -10.41 -7.96 10.49
CA THR A 40 -9.01 -8.35 10.65
C THR A 40 -8.06 -7.26 10.14
N ASN A 41 -6.81 -7.27 10.60
CA ASN A 41 -5.77 -6.39 10.04
C ASN A 41 -5.60 -6.58 8.52
N ALA A 42 -5.76 -7.81 8.00
CA ALA A 42 -5.72 -8.07 6.57
C ALA A 42 -6.84 -7.34 5.80
N GLU A 43 -8.06 -7.41 6.28
CA GLU A 43 -9.21 -6.71 5.67
C GLU A 43 -9.03 -5.20 5.72
N ARG A 44 -8.53 -4.66 6.84
CA ARG A 44 -8.26 -3.22 6.96
C ARG A 44 -7.18 -2.74 6.00
N ILE A 45 -6.15 -3.53 5.72
CA ILE A 45 -5.13 -3.17 4.71
C ILE A 45 -5.80 -2.99 3.35
N ILE A 46 -6.74 -3.86 3.00
CA ILE A 46 -7.46 -3.80 1.73
C ILE A 46 -8.38 -2.59 1.69
N ASP A 47 -9.07 -2.27 2.79
CA ASP A 47 -9.91 -1.06 2.88
C ASP A 47 -9.10 0.23 2.63
N GLU A 48 -8.00 0.44 3.35
CA GLU A 48 -7.18 1.65 3.11
C GLU A 48 -6.58 1.67 1.69
N PHE A 49 -6.30 0.50 1.11
CA PHE A 49 -5.84 0.41 -0.28
C PHE A 49 -6.93 0.80 -1.27
N HIS A 50 -8.19 0.44 -1.02
CA HIS A 50 -9.33 0.88 -1.82
C HIS A 50 -9.52 2.39 -1.72
N ASP A 51 -9.41 2.98 -0.53
CA ASP A 51 -9.51 4.42 -0.33
C ASP A 51 -8.40 5.16 -1.09
N LEU A 52 -7.16 4.70 -0.99
CA LEU A 52 -6.05 5.21 -1.81
C LEU A 52 -6.34 5.07 -3.32
N PHE A 53 -6.85 3.92 -3.77
CA PHE A 53 -7.18 3.69 -5.18
C PHE A 53 -8.22 4.69 -5.68
N VAL A 54 -9.29 4.92 -4.92
CA VAL A 54 -10.33 5.90 -5.25
C VAL A 54 -9.75 7.32 -5.31
N MET A 55 -8.87 7.70 -4.38
CA MET A 55 -8.21 9.00 -4.41
C MET A 55 -7.34 9.19 -5.67
N MET A 56 -6.64 8.14 -6.10
CA MET A 56 -5.86 8.17 -7.34
C MET A 56 -6.75 8.26 -8.59
N GLU A 57 -7.90 7.56 -8.60
CA GLU A 57 -8.92 7.66 -9.64
C GLU A 57 -9.47 9.09 -9.75
N MET A 58 -9.87 9.72 -8.63
CA MET A 58 -10.36 11.10 -8.62
C MET A 58 -9.32 12.09 -9.17
N LEU A 59 -8.05 11.96 -8.77
CA LEU A 59 -6.96 12.78 -9.29
C LEU A 59 -6.77 12.59 -10.81
N ARG A 60 -6.99 11.38 -11.33
CA ARG A 60 -6.94 11.09 -12.77
C ARG A 60 -8.13 11.68 -13.52
N GLU A 61 -9.34 11.52 -12.98
CA GLU A 61 -10.57 12.07 -13.57
C GLU A 61 -10.52 13.59 -13.68
N GLU A 62 -9.91 14.27 -12.71
CA GLU A 62 -9.69 15.73 -12.74
C GLU A 62 -8.48 16.18 -13.58
N GLY A 63 -7.83 15.24 -14.28
CA GLY A 63 -6.70 15.53 -15.17
C GLY A 63 -5.42 15.94 -14.43
N HIS A 64 -5.30 15.62 -13.14
CA HIS A 64 -4.09 15.85 -12.35
C HIS A 64 -3.07 14.72 -12.49
N LEU A 65 -3.51 13.54 -12.96
CA LEU A 65 -2.65 12.40 -13.30
C LEU A 65 -2.86 11.97 -14.75
N PRO A 66 -1.83 11.42 -15.42
CA PRO A 66 -1.97 10.86 -16.76
C PRO A 66 -3.00 9.72 -16.80
N TYR A 67 -3.78 9.67 -17.89
CA TYR A 67 -4.77 8.62 -18.11
C TYR A 67 -4.10 7.32 -18.59
N THR A 68 -3.40 6.65 -17.67
CA THR A 68 -2.71 5.37 -17.89
C THR A 68 -3.28 4.31 -16.95
N SER A 69 -3.08 3.04 -17.28
CA SER A 69 -3.51 1.91 -16.44
C SER A 69 -2.86 1.99 -15.05
N PHE A 70 -3.67 1.89 -13.99
CA PHE A 70 -3.16 1.69 -12.63
C PHE A 70 -2.53 0.31 -12.43
N VAL A 71 -2.99 -0.69 -13.19
CA VAL A 71 -2.38 -2.01 -13.21
C VAL A 71 -1.07 -1.93 -14.00
N PRO A 72 0.09 -2.18 -13.38
CA PRO A 72 1.35 -2.19 -14.09
C PRO A 72 1.40 -3.32 -15.12
N GLY A 73 2.11 -3.11 -16.23
CA GLY A 73 2.40 -4.18 -17.18
C GLY A 73 3.23 -5.31 -16.56
N ILE A 74 3.26 -6.45 -17.25
CA ILE A 74 3.96 -7.67 -16.80
C ILE A 74 5.44 -7.38 -16.48
N GLU A 75 6.14 -6.67 -17.36
CA GLU A 75 7.56 -6.33 -17.18
C GLU A 75 7.83 -5.58 -15.88
N LYS A 76 7.01 -4.56 -15.55
CA LYS A 76 7.17 -3.77 -14.32
C LYS A 76 6.82 -4.60 -13.08
N THR A 77 5.82 -5.49 -13.20
CA THR A 77 5.43 -6.43 -12.14
C THR A 77 6.56 -7.39 -11.82
N ASP A 78 7.14 -8.02 -12.84
CA ASP A 78 8.20 -9.01 -12.67
C ASP A 78 9.48 -8.37 -12.15
N ALA A 79 9.88 -7.22 -12.69
CA ALA A 79 11.04 -6.48 -12.20
C ALA A 79 10.90 -6.09 -10.71
N LYS A 80 9.69 -5.74 -10.25
CA LYS A 80 9.45 -5.45 -8.83
C LYS A 80 9.54 -6.71 -7.97
N ARG A 81 9.01 -7.85 -8.43
CA ARG A 81 9.11 -9.14 -7.72
C ARG A 81 10.55 -9.60 -7.60
N GLU A 82 11.30 -9.60 -8.69
CA GLU A 82 12.73 -9.95 -8.70
C GLU A 82 13.52 -9.07 -7.73
N LYS A 83 13.26 -7.75 -7.74
CA LYS A 83 13.91 -6.82 -6.82
C LYS A 83 13.61 -7.18 -5.36
N VAL A 84 12.37 -7.51 -5.02
CA VAL A 84 11.98 -7.90 -3.65
C VAL A 84 12.67 -9.20 -3.24
N ASN A 85 12.58 -10.25 -4.06
CA ASN A 85 13.18 -11.54 -3.77
C ASN A 85 14.69 -11.43 -3.59
N ARG A 86 15.37 -10.69 -4.47
CA ARG A 86 16.80 -10.43 -4.34
C ARG A 86 17.14 -9.75 -3.01
N LEU A 87 16.37 -8.76 -2.57
CA LEU A 87 16.63 -8.08 -1.30
C LEU A 87 16.44 -9.02 -0.10
N MET A 88 15.41 -9.87 -0.15
CA MET A 88 15.18 -10.89 0.87
C MET A 88 16.37 -11.86 0.95
N ASP A 89 16.79 -12.41 -0.19
CA ASP A 89 17.83 -13.45 -0.24
C ASP A 89 19.24 -12.91 0.04
N THR A 90 19.57 -11.73 -0.47
CA THR A 90 20.95 -11.21 -0.42
C THR A 90 21.25 -10.34 0.79
N ILE A 91 20.24 -9.65 1.33
CA ILE A 91 20.42 -8.69 2.42
C ILE A 91 19.70 -9.19 3.66
N SER A 92 18.38 -9.36 3.63
CA SER A 92 17.60 -9.61 4.85
C SER A 92 17.98 -10.92 5.54
N ARG A 93 18.15 -12.02 4.79
CA ARG A 93 18.64 -13.30 5.33
C ARG A 93 20.08 -13.20 5.83
N ARG A 94 20.97 -12.55 5.07
CA ARG A 94 22.39 -12.38 5.46
C ARG A 94 22.54 -11.61 6.77
N GLU A 95 21.73 -10.58 6.98
CA GLU A 95 21.73 -9.77 8.20
C GLU A 95 20.92 -10.40 9.34
N GLY A 96 20.34 -11.61 9.15
CA GLY A 96 19.56 -12.32 10.17
C GLY A 96 18.23 -11.64 10.54
N THR A 97 17.71 -10.78 9.67
CA THR A 97 16.45 -10.04 9.87
C THR A 97 15.23 -10.72 9.26
N LEU A 98 15.45 -11.84 8.58
CA LEU A 98 14.43 -12.70 8.00
C LEU A 98 14.77 -14.14 8.38
N ASP A 99 13.80 -14.84 8.99
CA ASP A 99 13.94 -16.26 9.35
C ASP A 99 14.07 -17.13 8.10
N ASP A 100 14.65 -18.33 8.27
CA ASP A 100 14.89 -19.28 7.17
C ASP A 100 13.62 -19.81 6.49
#